data_AF-A0A2N1T9S0-F1
#
_entry.id   AF-A0A2N1T9S0-F1
#
_cell.length_a   1.000
_cell.length_b   1.000
_cell.length_c   1.000
_cell.angle_alpha   90.00
_cell.angle_beta   90.00
_cell.angle_gamma   90.00
#
_symmetry.space_group_name_H-M   'P 1'
#
loop_
_entity.id
_entity.type
_entity.pdbx_description
1 polymer ?
#
loop_
_entity_poly.entity_id
_entity_poly.type
_entity_poly.pdbx_seq_one_letter_code
_entity_poly.pdbx_strand_id
1 'polypeptide(L)'
;MIIATLRSLRWADYFLFTVIDPRALYRQIKSNDPRAMALSFTVPVIVAITELLTGSLMGRPTSFFFYKISYGWILHSMVLVFLIIITAALMDLIIQFMGMKGNVRELIIVINYAIFPKVFLLPLVYIFKVVNFAPGFFYVLFSLGLFIWSAFITIQALSEMHATDFGKALLIFLFPILLMGIFIFFGSVLFFFSGMGLISSMI
;
A
#
# COMPACT_ATOMS: atom_id res chain seq x y z
N MET A 1 5.35 26.12 -16.48
CA MET A 1 4.17 25.81 -15.63
C MET A 1 4.50 24.89 -14.44
N ILE A 2 5.37 23.89 -14.58
CA ILE A 2 5.79 22.95 -13.50
C ILE A 2 6.52 23.66 -12.33
N ILE A 3 7.40 24.62 -12.64
CA ILE A 3 8.24 25.34 -11.66
C ILE A 3 7.43 26.25 -10.71
N ALA A 4 6.35 26.88 -11.21
CA ALA A 4 5.50 27.76 -10.39
C ALA A 4 4.74 27.01 -9.30
N THR A 5 4.41 25.73 -9.53
CA THR A 5 3.72 24.86 -8.57
C THR A 5 4.65 24.15 -7.60
N LEU A 6 5.90 23.87 -7.95
CA LEU A 6 6.90 23.46 -6.95
C LEU A 6 7.04 24.53 -5.86
N ARG A 7 6.93 25.80 -6.26
CA ARG A 7 6.94 26.96 -5.38
C ARG A 7 5.69 27.10 -4.51
N SER A 8 4.56 26.49 -4.88
CA SER A 8 3.29 26.62 -4.15
C SER A 8 3.12 25.65 -2.98
N LEU A 9 4.06 24.72 -2.77
CA LEU A 9 4.08 23.70 -1.69
C LEU A 9 2.84 22.78 -1.57
N ARG A 10 1.76 23.00 -2.32
CA ARG A 10 0.53 22.18 -2.32
C ARG A 10 0.73 20.69 -2.48
N TRP A 11 1.83 20.26 -3.10
CA TRP A 11 2.17 18.85 -3.22
C TRP A 11 2.57 18.23 -1.87
N ALA A 12 3.22 19.00 -1.00
CA ALA A 12 3.62 18.59 0.35
C ALA A 12 2.40 18.43 1.27
N ASP A 13 1.34 19.20 1.03
CA ASP A 13 0.08 19.11 1.80
C ASP A 13 -0.55 17.71 1.69
N TYR A 14 -0.52 17.07 0.52
CA TYR A 14 -1.02 15.69 0.38
C TYR A 14 -0.25 14.71 1.28
N PHE A 15 1.07 14.83 1.36
CA PHE A 15 1.91 13.97 2.22
C PHE A 15 1.74 14.28 3.70
N LEU A 16 1.62 15.57 4.03
CA LEU A 16 1.41 16.05 5.40
C LEU A 16 0.04 15.62 5.93
N PHE A 17 -1.02 15.78 5.16
CA PHE A 17 -2.37 15.34 5.55
C PHE A 17 -2.47 13.83 5.66
N THR A 18 -1.72 13.07 4.86
CA THR A 18 -1.62 11.62 5.06
C THR A 18 -1.13 11.26 6.47
N VAL A 19 -0.23 12.06 7.06
CA VAL A 19 0.31 11.81 8.40
C VAL A 19 -0.55 12.42 9.49
N ILE A 20 -1.13 13.61 9.26
CA ILE A 20 -1.75 14.44 10.31
C ILE A 20 -3.28 14.38 10.28
N ASP A 21 -3.92 14.44 9.10
CA ASP A 21 -5.38 14.48 8.96
C ASP A 21 -5.86 13.75 7.70
N PRO A 22 -6.19 12.44 7.82
CA PRO A 22 -6.68 11.63 6.71
C PRO A 22 -7.99 12.14 6.08
N ARG A 23 -8.82 12.88 6.82
CA ARG A 23 -10.09 13.40 6.30
C ARG A 23 -9.83 14.64 5.45
N ALA A 24 -8.91 15.51 5.89
CA ALA A 24 -8.46 16.64 5.08
C ALA A 24 -7.82 16.19 3.75
N LEU A 25 -7.07 15.08 3.76
CA LEU A 25 -6.51 14.46 2.56
C LEU A 25 -7.61 14.18 1.51
N TYR A 26 -8.70 13.52 1.91
CA TYR A 26 -9.79 13.23 0.98
C TYR A 26 -10.46 14.51 0.43
N ARG A 27 -10.68 15.53 1.28
CA ARG A 27 -11.26 16.80 0.83
C ARG A 27 -10.42 17.48 -0.25
N GLN A 28 -9.10 17.35 -0.17
CA GLN A 28 -8.16 17.86 -1.19
C GLN A 28 -8.12 17.00 -2.46
N ILE A 29 -8.44 15.70 -2.37
CA ILE A 29 -8.59 14.82 -3.54
C ILE A 29 -9.90 15.15 -4.27
N LYS A 30 -10.98 15.39 -3.52
CA LYS A 30 -12.31 15.75 -4.04
C LYS A 30 -12.33 17.03 -4.89
N SER A 31 -11.35 17.93 -4.72
CA SER A 31 -11.21 19.11 -5.58
C SER A 31 -10.78 18.78 -7.02
N ASN A 32 -10.66 17.50 -7.38
CA ASN A 32 -10.46 16.98 -8.75
C ASN A 32 -9.23 17.54 -9.48
N ASP A 33 -8.11 17.73 -8.76
CA ASP A 33 -6.85 18.07 -9.42
C ASP A 33 -6.29 16.83 -10.14
N PRO A 34 -6.17 16.83 -11.49
CA PRO A 34 -5.58 15.70 -12.23
C PRO A 34 -4.15 15.38 -11.77
N ARG A 35 -3.45 16.35 -11.15
CA ARG A 35 -2.10 16.16 -10.61
C ARG A 35 -2.07 15.30 -9.35
N ALA A 36 -3.13 15.30 -8.54
CA ALA A 36 -3.22 14.47 -7.35
C ALA A 36 -3.10 12.99 -7.71
N MET A 37 -3.69 12.59 -8.84
CA MET A 37 -3.60 11.23 -9.36
C MET A 37 -2.18 10.87 -9.81
N ALA A 38 -1.56 11.70 -10.66
CA ALA A 38 -0.21 11.46 -11.15
C ALA A 38 0.82 11.41 -10.00
N LEU A 39 0.70 12.33 -9.03
CA LEU A 39 1.55 12.36 -7.84
C LEU A 39 1.35 11.14 -6.95
N SER A 40 0.12 10.62 -6.82
CA SER A 40 -0.15 9.45 -5.99
C SER A 40 0.64 8.20 -6.43
N PHE A 41 0.91 8.03 -7.74
CA PHE A 41 1.70 6.91 -8.25
C PHE A 41 3.20 7.00 -7.93
N THR A 42 3.69 8.15 -7.48
CA THR A 42 5.07 8.24 -6.95
C THR A 42 5.20 7.54 -5.60
N VAL A 43 4.11 7.42 -4.83
CA VAL A 43 4.14 6.83 -3.49
C VAL A 43 4.48 5.34 -3.51
N PRO A 44 3.82 4.48 -4.32
CA PRO A 44 4.21 3.08 -4.45
C PRO A 44 5.68 2.87 -4.83
N VAL A 45 6.25 3.76 -5.66
CA VAL A 45 7.66 3.68 -6.08
C VAL A 45 8.59 3.95 -4.90
N ILE A 46 8.34 5.02 -4.14
CA ILE A 46 9.17 5.36 -2.97
C ILE A 46 9.03 4.30 -1.89
N VAL A 47 7.81 3.83 -1.63
CA VAL A 47 7.54 2.73 -0.70
C VAL A 47 8.29 1.47 -1.14
N ALA A 48 8.27 1.14 -2.44
CA ALA A 48 8.96 -0.03 -2.95
C ALA A 48 10.48 0.03 -2.74
N ILE A 49 11.08 1.18 -3.03
CA ILE A 49 12.50 1.41 -2.78
C ILE A 49 12.80 1.27 -1.29
N THR A 50 11.98 1.88 -0.43
CA THR A 50 12.17 1.87 1.02
C THR A 50 12.07 0.44 1.59
N GLU A 51 11.03 -0.31 1.25
CA GLU A 51 10.83 -1.69 1.71
C GLU A 51 11.97 -2.59 1.21
N LEU A 52 12.40 -2.44 -0.05
CA LEU A 52 13.49 -3.21 -0.63
C LEU A 52 14.83 -2.92 0.03
N LEU A 53 15.15 -1.65 0.28
CA LEU A 53 16.37 -1.24 0.98
C LEU A 53 16.34 -1.75 2.42
N THR A 54 15.21 -1.59 3.12
CA THR A 54 15.06 -2.07 4.50
C THR A 54 15.26 -3.58 4.59
N GLY A 55 14.60 -4.36 3.73
CA GLY A 55 14.77 -5.81 3.70
C GLY A 55 16.21 -6.23 3.33
N SER A 56 16.87 -5.45 2.48
CA SER A 56 18.27 -5.68 2.09
C SER A 56 19.27 -5.38 3.22
N LEU A 57 19.00 -4.42 4.10
CA LEU A 57 19.80 -4.16 5.31
C LEU A 57 19.73 -5.28 6.35
N MET A 58 18.66 -6.07 6.31
CA MET A 58 18.42 -7.18 7.23
C MET A 58 19.05 -8.49 6.74
N GLY A 59 19.31 -8.61 5.43
CA GLY A 59 19.92 -9.79 4.82
C GLY A 59 21.44 -9.74 4.80
N ARG A 60 22.08 -10.89 4.49
CA ARG A 60 23.49 -10.93 4.13
C ARG A 60 23.65 -10.51 2.66
N PRO A 61 24.69 -9.72 2.31
CA PRO A 61 24.94 -9.37 0.92
C PRO A 61 25.33 -10.63 0.14
N THR A 62 24.49 -11.04 -0.81
CA THR A 62 24.75 -12.13 -1.77
C THR A 62 24.94 -11.53 -3.16
N SER A 63 25.45 -12.29 -4.13
CA SER A 63 25.55 -11.82 -5.53
C SER A 63 24.20 -11.38 -6.12
N PHE A 64 23.10 -11.95 -5.60
CA PHE A 64 21.72 -11.57 -5.95
C PHE A 64 21.29 -10.19 -5.41
N PHE A 65 22.02 -9.63 -4.44
CA PHE A 65 21.76 -8.32 -3.84
C PHE A 65 21.75 -7.19 -4.89
N PHE A 66 22.73 -7.19 -5.80
CA PHE A 66 22.83 -6.17 -6.84
C PHE A 66 21.70 -6.28 -7.86
N TYR A 67 21.29 -7.50 -8.22
CA TYR A 67 20.13 -7.71 -9.11
C TYR A 67 18.82 -7.24 -8.47
N LYS A 68 18.65 -7.55 -7.17
CA LYS A 68 17.49 -7.12 -6.37
C LYS A 68 17.40 -5.60 -6.27
N ILE A 69 18.51 -4.90 -6.07
CA ILE A 69 18.52 -3.43 -5.98
C ILE A 69 18.34 -2.77 -7.35
N SER A 70 18.84 -3.36 -8.44
CA SER A 70 18.71 -2.77 -9.78
C SER A 70 17.29 -2.89 -10.34
N TYR A 71 16.67 -4.07 -10.29
CA TYR A 71 15.38 -4.33 -10.94
C TYR A 71 14.25 -4.69 -9.98
N GLY A 72 14.57 -5.13 -8.75
CA GLY A 72 13.58 -5.59 -7.80
C GLY A 72 12.62 -4.48 -7.35
N TRP A 73 13.08 -3.22 -7.27
CA TRP A 73 12.19 -2.11 -6.91
C TRP A 73 11.18 -1.81 -8.02
N ILE A 74 11.56 -1.97 -9.29
CA ILE A 74 10.66 -1.81 -10.44
C ILE A 74 9.56 -2.86 -10.34
N LEU A 75 9.95 -4.14 -10.25
CA LEU A 75 8.99 -5.23 -10.15
C LEU A 75 8.08 -5.08 -8.92
N HIS A 76 8.63 -4.77 -7.76
CA HIS A 76 7.86 -4.58 -6.52
C HIS A 76 6.91 -3.39 -6.62
N SER A 77 7.33 -2.28 -7.24
CA SER A 77 6.46 -1.13 -7.48
C SER A 77 5.31 -1.46 -8.45
N MET A 78 5.57 -2.24 -9.50
CA MET A 78 4.53 -2.71 -10.44
C MET A 78 3.52 -3.62 -9.72
N VAL A 79 4.00 -4.55 -8.90
CA VAL A 79 3.15 -5.43 -8.08
C VAL A 79 2.32 -4.60 -7.10
N LEU A 80 2.91 -3.61 -6.42
CA LEU A 80 2.18 -2.73 -5.50
C LEU A 80 1.08 -1.94 -6.23
N VAL A 81 1.39 -1.32 -7.37
CA VAL A 81 0.41 -0.58 -8.17
C VAL A 81 -0.73 -1.49 -8.61
N PHE A 82 -0.40 -2.70 -9.07
CA PHE A 82 -1.40 -3.69 -9.48
C PHE A 82 -2.32 -4.11 -8.31
N LEU A 83 -1.74 -4.38 -7.13
CA LEU A 83 -2.52 -4.71 -5.93
C LEU A 83 -3.41 -3.55 -5.49
N ILE A 84 -2.94 -2.30 -5.60
CA ILE A 84 -3.74 -1.11 -5.27
C ILE A 84 -4.93 -0.98 -6.21
N ILE A 85 -4.73 -1.19 -7.52
CA ILE A 85 -5.82 -1.15 -8.51
C ILE A 85 -6.85 -2.24 -8.23
N ILE A 86 -6.42 -3.48 -7.96
CA ILE A 86 -7.33 -4.58 -7.59
C ILE A 86 -8.09 -4.23 -6.31
N THR A 87 -7.39 -3.77 -5.28
CA THR A 87 -8.00 -3.43 -3.99
C THR A 87 -9.03 -2.32 -4.16
N ALA A 88 -8.69 -1.26 -4.90
CA ALA A 88 -9.62 -0.16 -5.20
C ALA A 88 -10.85 -0.63 -5.98
N ALA A 89 -10.67 -1.50 -6.99
CA ALA A 89 -11.78 -2.04 -7.76
C ALA A 89 -12.71 -2.94 -6.91
N LEU A 90 -12.15 -3.75 -6.02
CA LEU A 90 -12.92 -4.58 -5.10
C LEU A 90 -13.66 -3.75 -4.03
N MET A 91 -13.03 -2.67 -3.54
CA MET A 91 -13.69 -1.70 -2.66
C MET A 91 -14.85 -1.01 -3.39
N ASP A 92 -14.64 -0.58 -4.62
CA ASP A 92 -15.68 0.08 -5.43
C ASP A 92 -16.87 -0.84 -5.68
N LEU A 93 -16.61 -2.14 -5.93
CA LEU A 93 -17.66 -3.15 -6.09
C LEU A 93 -18.53 -3.25 -4.83
N ILE A 94 -17.94 -3.36 -3.64
CA ILE A 94 -18.73 -3.45 -2.40
C ILE A 94 -19.44 -2.13 -2.08
N ILE A 95 -18.83 -0.99 -2.41
CA ILE A 95 -19.46 0.34 -2.29
C ILE A 95 -20.72 0.42 -3.16
N GLN A 96 -20.63 0.01 -4.43
CA GLN A 96 -21.78 -0.01 -5.34
C GLN A 96 -22.85 -1.02 -4.90
N PHE A 97 -22.43 -2.20 -4.42
CA PHE A 97 -23.34 -3.21 -3.87
C PHE A 97 -24.13 -2.70 -2.65
N MET A 98 -23.51 -1.85 -1.83
CA MET A 98 -24.13 -1.18 -0.70
C MET A 98 -25.00 0.04 -1.10
N GLY A 99 -25.17 0.31 -2.40
CA GLY A 99 -26.00 1.41 -2.91
C GLY A 99 -25.35 2.79 -2.85
N MET A 100 -24.03 2.86 -2.60
CA MET A 100 -23.28 4.11 -2.58
C MET A 100 -22.66 4.44 -3.94
N LYS A 101 -22.37 5.72 -4.20
CA LYS A 101 -21.73 6.15 -5.44
C LYS A 101 -20.26 5.71 -5.45
N GLY A 102 -19.94 4.74 -6.31
CA GLY A 102 -18.57 4.31 -6.57
C GLY A 102 -17.72 5.38 -7.28
N ASN A 103 -16.43 5.42 -6.94
CA ASN A 103 -15.40 6.16 -7.66
C ASN A 103 -14.03 5.49 -7.49
N VAL A 104 -13.75 4.49 -8.33
CA VAL A 104 -12.46 3.76 -8.38
C VAL A 104 -11.26 4.71 -8.46
N ARG A 105 -11.38 5.81 -9.21
CA ARG A 105 -10.26 6.74 -9.40
C ARG A 105 -9.87 7.40 -8.08
N GLU A 106 -10.84 7.90 -7.31
CA GLU A 106 -10.58 8.50 -6.00
C GLU A 106 -10.03 7.46 -5.01
N LEU A 107 -10.55 6.23 -5.04
CA LEU A 107 -10.06 5.12 -4.22
C LEU A 107 -8.59 4.81 -4.49
N ILE A 108 -8.16 4.74 -5.74
CA ILE A 108 -6.75 4.53 -6.10
C ILE A 108 -5.86 5.62 -5.49
N ILE A 109 -6.28 6.89 -5.58
CA ILE A 109 -5.52 8.03 -5.04
C ILE A 109 -5.41 7.94 -3.53
N VAL A 110 -6.52 7.67 -2.84
CA VAL A 110 -6.56 7.52 -1.39
C VAL A 110 -5.64 6.40 -0.92
N ILE A 111 -5.73 5.22 -1.53
CA ILE A 111 -4.91 4.06 -1.14
C ILE A 111 -3.43 4.31 -1.41
N ASN A 112 -3.09 4.91 -2.57
CA ASN A 112 -1.73 5.29 -2.91
C ASN A 112 -1.12 6.23 -1.86
N TYR A 113 -1.83 7.27 -1.42
CA TYR A 113 -1.33 8.13 -0.35
C TYR A 113 -1.32 7.42 0.99
N ALA A 114 -2.33 6.62 1.32
CA ALA A 114 -2.42 5.92 2.60
C ALA A 114 -1.23 4.98 2.88
N ILE A 115 -0.54 4.46 1.86
CA ILE A 115 0.67 3.64 2.03
C ILE A 115 1.96 4.45 2.25
N PHE A 116 1.94 5.78 2.06
CA PHE A 116 3.11 6.66 2.26
C PHE A 116 3.80 6.51 3.63
N PRO A 117 3.11 6.34 4.77
CA PRO A 117 3.76 6.16 6.07
C PRO A 117 4.79 5.03 6.10
N LYS A 118 4.66 4.02 5.23
CA LYS A 118 5.64 2.94 5.09
C LYS A 118 7.04 3.41 4.68
N VAL A 119 7.17 4.61 4.10
CA VAL A 119 8.47 5.23 3.80
C VAL A 119 9.30 5.45 5.08
N PHE A 120 8.66 5.61 6.24
CA PHE A 120 9.35 5.75 7.52
C PHE A 120 9.94 4.43 8.05
N LEU A 121 9.67 3.28 7.42
CA LEU A 121 10.19 2.00 7.87
C LEU A 121 11.73 1.96 7.85
N LEU A 122 12.35 2.46 6.79
CA LEU A 122 13.81 2.48 6.65
C LEU A 122 14.51 3.25 7.77
N PRO A 123 14.21 4.54 8.02
CA PRO A 123 14.87 5.28 9.10
C PRO A 123 14.58 4.69 10.48
N LEU A 124 13.35 4.19 10.72
CA LEU A 124 12.99 3.58 12.00
C LEU A 124 13.82 2.31 12.28
N VAL A 125 13.94 1.40 11.31
CA VAL A 125 14.69 0.15 11.47
C VAL A 125 16.20 0.39 11.47
N TYR A 126 16.68 1.38 10.71
CA TYR A 126 18.10 1.68 10.59
C TYR A 126 18.76 2.02 11.94
N ILE A 127 18.07 2.77 12.81
CA ILE A 127 18.57 3.12 14.15
C ILE A 127 18.89 1.84 14.95
N PHE A 128 17.95 0.90 15.00
CA PHE A 128 18.12 -0.37 15.73
C PHE A 128 19.15 -1.29 15.10
N LYS A 129 19.32 -1.19 13.77
CA LYS A 129 20.39 -1.90 13.07
C LYS A 129 21.77 -1.38 13.46
N VAL A 130 21.96 -0.05 13.51
CA VAL A 130 23.24 0.57 13.90
C VAL A 130 23.60 0.27 15.36
N VAL A 131 22.62 0.34 16.25
CA VAL A 131 22.80 0.02 17.68
C VAL A 131 22.91 -1.50 17.93
N ASN A 132 22.70 -2.33 16.90
CA ASN A 132 22.66 -3.80 16.98
C ASN A 132 21.67 -4.34 18.02
N PHE A 133 20.56 -3.64 18.23
CA PHE A 133 19.54 -4.03 19.20
C PHE A 133 18.31 -4.61 18.50
N ALA A 134 18.20 -5.95 18.50
CA ALA A 134 17.05 -6.71 18.01
C ALA A 134 16.41 -6.17 16.69
N PRO A 135 17.18 -5.89 15.63
CA PRO A 135 16.66 -5.19 14.45
C PRO A 135 15.53 -5.97 13.75
N GLY A 136 15.54 -7.30 13.82
CA GLY A 136 14.48 -8.16 13.26
C GLY A 136 13.12 -7.95 13.93
N PHE A 137 13.12 -7.81 15.25
CA PHE A 137 11.91 -7.53 16.02
C PHE A 137 11.34 -6.16 15.65
N PHE A 138 12.18 -5.11 15.64
CA PHE A 138 11.75 -3.75 15.29
C PHE A 138 11.29 -3.62 13.84
N TYR A 139 11.90 -4.37 12.92
CA TYR A 139 11.40 -4.46 11.54
C TYR A 139 9.95 -4.94 11.48
N VAL A 140 9.62 -6.04 12.15
CA VAL A 140 8.25 -6.58 12.17
C VAL A 140 7.31 -5.64 12.92
N LEU A 141 7.72 -5.12 14.07
CA LEU A 141 6.92 -4.22 14.91
C LEU A 141 6.53 -2.95 14.15
N PHE A 142 7.50 -2.25 13.55
CA PHE A 142 7.23 -1.03 12.78
C PHE A 142 6.48 -1.32 11.49
N SER A 143 6.75 -2.44 10.81
CA SER A 143 5.97 -2.84 9.63
C SER A 143 4.48 -3.03 9.97
N LEU A 144 4.18 -3.69 11.09
CA LEU A 144 2.81 -3.89 11.57
C LEU A 144 2.16 -2.55 11.96
N GLY A 145 2.87 -1.71 12.72
CA GLY A 145 2.38 -0.40 13.14
C GLY A 145 2.05 0.51 11.96
N LEU A 146 2.95 0.59 10.96
CA LEU A 146 2.74 1.37 9.74
C LEU A 146 1.63 0.77 8.87
N PHE A 147 1.48 -0.55 8.84
CA PHE A 147 0.35 -1.20 8.16
C PHE A 147 -0.99 -0.83 8.80
N ILE A 148 -1.10 -0.88 10.13
CA ILE A 148 -2.31 -0.47 10.87
C ILE A 148 -2.59 1.02 10.62
N TRP A 149 -1.55 1.85 10.61
CA TRP A 149 -1.70 3.28 10.32
C TRP A 149 -2.21 3.54 8.90
N SER A 150 -1.67 2.85 7.89
CA SER A 150 -2.17 2.91 6.52
C SER A 150 -3.63 2.45 6.39
N ALA A 151 -4.01 1.39 7.11
CA ALA A 151 -5.39 0.92 7.15
C ALA A 151 -6.31 1.99 7.75
N PHE A 152 -5.91 2.59 8.87
CA PHE A 152 -6.66 3.65 9.54
C PHE A 152 -6.88 4.87 8.65
N ILE A 153 -5.83 5.34 7.93
CA ILE A 153 -5.94 6.44 6.95
C ILE A 153 -6.99 6.10 5.89
N THR A 154 -6.92 4.89 5.33
CA THR A 154 -7.83 4.43 4.28
C THR A 154 -9.28 4.42 4.79
N ILE A 155 -9.53 3.84 5.97
CA ILE A 155 -10.87 3.75 6.55
C ILE A 155 -11.46 5.14 6.84
N GLN A 156 -10.65 6.06 7.37
CA GLN A 156 -11.11 7.43 7.63
C GLN A 156 -11.44 8.17 6.33
N ALA A 157 -10.60 8.02 5.30
CA ALA A 157 -10.87 8.61 4.00
C ALA A 157 -12.14 8.02 3.34
N LEU A 158 -12.37 6.71 3.47
CA LEU A 158 -13.61 6.05 3.01
C LEU A 158 -14.85 6.57 3.74
N SER A 159 -14.76 6.73 5.06
CA SER A 159 -15.83 7.28 5.89
C SER A 159 -16.20 8.71 5.46
N GLU A 160 -15.21 9.56 5.20
CA GLU A 160 -15.41 10.93 4.70
C GLU A 160 -15.94 10.94 3.25
N MET A 161 -15.46 10.03 2.39
CA MET A 161 -15.87 9.94 0.98
C MET A 161 -17.35 9.62 0.80
N HIS A 162 -17.86 8.71 1.60
CA HIS A 162 -19.26 8.28 1.51
C HIS A 162 -20.15 8.85 2.61
N ALA A 163 -19.63 9.73 3.47
CA ALA A 163 -20.33 10.23 4.67
C ALA A 163 -20.95 9.07 5.48
N THR A 164 -20.16 8.01 5.70
CA THR A 164 -20.59 6.78 6.37
C THR A 164 -19.94 6.61 7.73
N ASP A 165 -20.59 5.84 8.60
CA ASP A 165 -20.01 5.44 9.88
C ASP A 165 -18.72 4.65 9.70
N PHE A 166 -17.79 4.80 10.65
CA PHE A 166 -16.49 4.13 10.64
C PHE A 166 -16.62 2.60 10.48
N GLY A 167 -17.61 1.97 11.11
CA GLY A 167 -17.85 0.53 11.01
C GLY A 167 -18.16 0.06 9.58
N LYS A 168 -18.94 0.83 8.81
CA LYS A 168 -19.23 0.52 7.40
C LYS A 168 -17.98 0.69 6.54
N ALA A 169 -17.24 1.78 6.76
CA ALA A 169 -15.97 2.01 6.06
C ALA A 169 -14.93 0.91 6.35
N LEU A 170 -14.89 0.39 7.58
CA LEU A 170 -14.06 -0.75 7.96
C LEU A 170 -14.46 -2.02 7.19
N LEU A 171 -15.76 -2.31 7.06
CA LEU A 171 -16.24 -3.46 6.28
C LEU A 171 -15.84 -3.37 4.81
N ILE A 172 -15.98 -2.17 4.21
CA ILE A 172 -15.53 -1.91 2.83
C ILE A 172 -14.03 -2.16 2.69
N PHE A 173 -13.23 -1.74 3.68
CA PHE A 173 -11.80 -1.96 3.69
C PHE A 173 -11.39 -3.43 3.85
N LEU A 174 -12.09 -4.18 4.71
CA LEU A 174 -11.78 -5.59 4.97
C LEU A 174 -12.21 -6.51 3.83
N PHE A 175 -13.26 -6.16 3.08
CA PHE A 175 -13.81 -7.02 2.03
C PHE A 175 -12.78 -7.48 0.98
N PRO A 176 -11.98 -6.59 0.34
CA PRO A 176 -10.92 -7.01 -0.58
C PRO A 176 -9.89 -7.94 0.05
N ILE A 177 -9.51 -7.67 1.30
CA ILE A 177 -8.47 -8.45 2.02
C ILE A 177 -8.97 -9.88 2.25
N LEU A 178 -10.22 -10.02 2.72
CA LEU A 178 -10.85 -11.32 2.93
C LEU A 178 -10.99 -12.08 1.61
N LEU A 179 -11.47 -11.42 0.56
CA LEU A 179 -11.68 -12.04 -0.74
C LEU A 179 -10.35 -12.52 -1.35
N MET A 180 -9.33 -11.66 -1.39
CA MET A 180 -7.99 -12.03 -1.86
C MET A 180 -7.40 -13.17 -1.01
N GLY A 181 -7.58 -13.12 0.31
CA GLY A 181 -7.11 -14.17 1.21
C GLY A 181 -7.76 -15.53 0.91
N ILE A 182 -9.06 -15.55 0.67
CA ILE A 182 -9.81 -16.76 0.27
C ILE A 182 -9.26 -17.32 -1.06
N PHE A 183 -9.09 -16.47 -2.08
CA PHE A 183 -8.56 -16.91 -3.38
C PHE A 183 -7.13 -17.44 -3.29
N ILE A 184 -6.25 -16.77 -2.54
CA ILE A 184 -4.88 -17.22 -2.32
C ILE A 184 -4.88 -18.57 -1.59
N PHE A 185 -5.70 -18.72 -0.55
CA PHE A 185 -5.80 -19.96 0.21
C PHE A 185 -6.24 -21.12 -0.68
N PHE A 186 -7.41 -21.03 -1.33
CA PHE A 186 -7.92 -22.11 -2.18
C PHE A 186 -7.03 -22.35 -3.41
N GLY A 187 -6.46 -21.29 -3.98
CA GLY A 187 -5.49 -21.40 -5.08
C GLY A 187 -4.24 -22.17 -4.68
N SER A 188 -3.71 -21.92 -3.47
CA SER A 188 -2.54 -22.64 -2.96
C SER A 188 -2.83 -24.12 -2.69
N VAL A 189 -4.02 -24.44 -2.16
CA VAL A 189 -4.48 -25.81 -1.93
C VAL A 189 -4.62 -26.56 -3.25
N LEU A 190 -5.25 -25.94 -4.26
CA LEU A 190 -5.40 -26.54 -5.58
C LEU A 190 -4.05 -26.75 -6.26
N PHE A 191 -3.16 -25.76 -6.20
CA PHE A 191 -1.81 -25.87 -6.74
C PHE A 191 -1.03 -27.02 -6.09
N PHE A 192 -1.14 -27.18 -4.77
CA PHE A 192 -0.50 -28.28 -4.04
C PHE A 192 -1.03 -29.65 -4.50
N PHE A 193 -2.34 -29.84 -4.56
CA PHE A 193 -2.93 -31.12 -4.98
C PHE A 193 -2.66 -31.44 -6.44
N SER A 194 -2.77 -30.45 -7.34
CA SER A 194 -2.46 -30.65 -8.76
C SER A 194 -0.97 -30.94 -8.98
N GLY A 195 -0.08 -30.26 -8.25
CA GLY A 195 1.36 -30.51 -8.30
C GLY A 195 1.72 -31.91 -7.81
N MET A 196 1.15 -32.33 -6.68
CA MET A 196 1.33 -33.69 -6.15
C MET A 196 0.77 -34.77 -7.10
N GLY A 197 -0.40 -34.52 -7.70
CA GLY A 197 -0.98 -35.43 -8.70
C GLY A 197 -0.09 -35.56 -9.94
N LEU A 198 0.50 -34.46 -10.40
CA LEU A 198 1.41 -34.45 -11.54
C LEU A 198 2.71 -35.21 -11.22
N ILE A 199 3.29 -35.00 -10.04
CA ILE A 199 4.46 -35.76 -9.56
C ILE A 199 4.14 -37.25 -9.46
N SER A 200 2.99 -37.61 -8.90
CA SER A 200 2.56 -39.02 -8.77
C SER A 200 2.30 -39.69 -10.13
N SER A 201 2.02 -38.94 -11.19
CA SER A 201 1.83 -39.49 -12.54
C SER A 201 3.14 -39.71 -13.31
N MET A 202 4.24 -39.12 -12.81
CA MET A 202 5.58 -39.23 -13.41
C MET A 202 6.47 -40.28 -12.73
N ILE A 203 6.04 -40.84 -11.59
CA ILE A 203 6.69 -41.93 -10.84
C ILE A 203 5.94 -43.22 -11.13
#